data_AF-A0A3C0BRD2-F1
#
_entry.id   AF-A0A3C0BRD2-F1
#
_cell.length_a   1.000
_cell.length_b   1.000
_cell.length_c   1.000
_cell.angle_alpha   90.00
_cell.angle_beta   90.00
_cell.angle_gamma   90.00
#
_symmetry.space_group_name_H-M   'P 1'
#
loop_
_entity.id
_entity.type
_entity.pdbx_description
1 polymer ?
#
loop_
_entity_poly.entity_id
_entity_poly.type
_entity_poly.pdbx_seq_one_letter_code
_entity_poly.pdbx_strand_id
1 'polypeptide(L)'
;DMAAPAMGHKQTDHLRVMALAEAALDLAEDVLAPGGAFLAKVLQGGAGQELVARLRLGFAKVQHVKPKASRADSAEVYVLATGFRGSPQ
;
A
#
# COMPACT_ATOMS: atom_id res chain seq x y z
N ASP A 1 8.19 0.89 -8.16
CA ASP A 1 7.52 1.99 -7.44
C ASP A 1 6.53 2.61 -8.41
N MET A 2 5.30 2.86 -7.95
CA MET A 2 4.30 3.57 -8.74
C MET A 2 3.98 4.87 -8.00
N ALA A 3 4.09 5.99 -8.70
CA ALA A 3 3.83 7.31 -8.12
C ALA A 3 3.03 8.16 -9.11
N ALA A 4 1.94 8.76 -8.63
CA ALA A 4 1.28 9.82 -9.36
C ALA A 4 2.12 11.12 -9.25
N PRO A 5 2.25 11.91 -10.33
CA PRO A 5 2.88 13.23 -10.23
C PRO A 5 2.14 14.09 -9.20
N ALA A 6 2.89 14.70 -8.28
CA ALA A 6 2.31 15.58 -7.26
C ALA A 6 1.76 16.85 -7.92
N MET A 7 0.53 17.23 -7.57
CA MET A 7 -0.13 18.43 -8.08
C MET A 7 -0.07 19.60 -7.08
N GLY A 8 0.45 19.35 -5.88
CA GLY A 8 0.59 20.36 -4.83
C GLY A 8 -0.66 20.54 -3.97
N HIS A 9 -1.76 19.85 -4.30
CA HIS A 9 -2.96 19.82 -3.49
C HIS A 9 -3.03 18.52 -2.68
N LYS A 10 -2.69 18.61 -1.40
CA LYS A 10 -2.50 17.46 -0.50
C LYS A 10 -3.64 16.44 -0.53
N GLN A 11 -4.89 16.89 -0.54
CA GLN A 11 -6.04 15.98 -0.52
C GLN A 11 -6.19 15.23 -1.84
N THR A 12 -6.04 15.92 -2.98
CA THR A 12 -6.08 15.29 -4.29
C THR A 12 -4.90 14.34 -4.48
N ASP A 13 -3.70 14.75 -4.07
CA ASP A 13 -2.51 13.91 -4.14
C ASP A 13 -2.67 12.65 -3.29
N HIS A 14 -3.27 12.77 -2.10
CA HIS A 14 -3.62 11.62 -1.25
C HIS A 14 -4.57 10.66 -1.95
N LEU A 15 -5.68 11.15 -2.51
CA LEU A 15 -6.65 10.30 -3.22
C LEU A 15 -6.02 9.57 -4.41
N ARG A 16 -5.14 10.23 -5.18
CA ARG A 16 -4.46 9.61 -6.33
C ARG A 16 -3.48 8.52 -5.92
N VAL A 17 -2.74 8.72 -4.83
CA VAL A 17 -1.84 7.70 -4.29
C VAL A 17 -2.63 6.51 -3.74
N MET A 18 -3.78 6.74 -3.09
CA MET A 18 -4.64 5.65 -2.60
C MET A 18 -5.26 4.85 -3.73
N ALA A 19 -5.84 5.52 -4.74
CA ALA A 19 -6.38 4.84 -5.92
C ALA A 19 -5.32 3.97 -6.63
N LEU A 20 -4.08 4.45 -6.69
CA LEU A 20 -2.98 3.68 -7.27
C LEU A 20 -2.58 2.47 -6.42
N ALA A 21 -2.60 2.60 -5.09
CA ALA A 21 -2.31 1.50 -4.18
C ALA A 21 -3.42 0.44 -4.19
N GLU A 22 -4.69 0.85 -4.32
CA GLU A 22 -5.85 -0.04 -4.45
C GLU A 22 -5.80 -0.81 -5.77
N ALA A 23 -5.58 -0.12 -6.90
CA ALA A 23 -5.41 -0.79 -8.19
C ALA A 23 -4.22 -1.76 -8.21
N ALA A 24 -3.14 -1.43 -7.48
CA ALA A 24 -2.01 -2.35 -7.30
C ALA A 24 -2.40 -3.59 -6.49
N LEU A 25 -3.24 -3.43 -5.46
CA LEU A 25 -3.72 -4.54 -4.66
C LEU A 25 -4.65 -5.44 -5.47
N ASP A 26 -5.55 -4.87 -6.27
CA ASP A 26 -6.43 -5.65 -7.15
C ASP A 26 -5.61 -6.58 -8.06
N LEU A 27 -4.58 -6.03 -8.73
CA LEU A 27 -3.66 -6.85 -9.52
C LEU A 27 -2.90 -7.88 -8.68
N ALA A 28 -2.47 -7.50 -7.48
CA ALA A 28 -1.72 -8.40 -6.60
C ALA A 28 -2.57 -9.59 -6.13
N GLU A 29 -3.85 -9.38 -5.86
CA GLU A 29 -4.78 -10.45 -5.47
C GLU A 29 -4.98 -11.48 -6.61
N ASP A 30 -4.88 -11.05 -7.87
CA ASP A 30 -4.98 -11.93 -9.04
C ASP A 30 -3.68 -12.70 -9.34
N VAL A 31 -2.51 -12.12 -9.06
CA VAL A 31 -1.22 -12.68 -9.53
C VAL A 31 -0.32 -13.22 -8.43
N LEU A 32 -0.55 -12.88 -7.16
CA LEU A 32 0.30 -13.37 -6.07
C LEU A 32 0.04 -14.85 -5.80
N ALA A 33 1.13 -15.62 -5.78
CA ALA A 33 1.10 -16.96 -5.21
C ALA A 33 0.87 -16.90 -3.69
N PRO A 34 0.26 -17.95 -3.09
CA PRO A 34 0.18 -18.08 -1.64
C PRO A 34 1.55 -17.90 -0.97
N GLY A 35 1.59 -17.16 0.14
CA GLY A 35 2.81 -16.75 0.82
C GLY A 35 3.44 -15.45 0.29
N GLY A 36 2.93 -14.91 -0.83
CA GLY A 36 3.43 -13.68 -1.46
C GLY A 36 3.37 -12.43 -0.58
N ALA A 37 3.99 -11.36 -1.06
CA ALA A 37 4.07 -10.08 -0.38
C ALA A 37 3.63 -8.93 -1.29
N PHE A 38 3.01 -7.93 -0.67
CA PHE A 38 2.59 -6.69 -1.29
C PHE A 38 3.22 -5.51 -0.53
N LEU A 39 3.78 -4.55 -1.27
CA LEU A 39 4.39 -3.35 -0.72
C LEU A 39 3.91 -2.14 -1.54
N ALA A 40 3.25 -1.19 -0.89
CA ALA A 40 2.81 0.04 -1.53
C ALA A 40 3.29 1.28 -0.77
N LYS A 41 3.67 2.31 -1.54
CA LYS A 41 3.99 3.63 -1.01
C LYS A 41 2.71 4.42 -0.77
N VAL A 42 2.61 5.05 0.40
CA VAL A 42 1.48 5.87 0.84
C VAL A 42 1.99 7.20 1.41
N LEU A 43 1.11 8.19 1.53
CA LEU A 43 1.45 9.49 2.11
C LEU A 43 1.27 9.50 3.64
N GLN A 44 1.95 10.44 4.30
CA GLN A 44 1.92 10.66 5.74
C GLN A 44 0.48 11.01 6.16
N GLY A 45 -0.01 10.33 7.18
CA GLY A 45 -1.45 10.20 7.44
C GLY A 45 -1.94 8.75 7.28
N GLY A 46 -1.14 7.91 6.62
CA GLY A 46 -1.32 6.46 6.54
C GLY A 46 -2.03 6.00 5.28
N ALA A 47 -2.08 4.68 5.09
CA ALA A 47 -2.96 4.05 4.11
C ALA A 47 -4.43 4.29 4.50
N GLY A 48 -5.33 4.39 3.52
CA GLY A 48 -6.77 4.43 3.74
C GLY A 48 -7.21 3.22 4.59
N GLN A 49 -8.18 3.43 5.49
CA GLN A 49 -8.66 2.37 6.38
C GLN A 49 -9.16 1.15 5.60
N GLU A 50 -9.78 1.39 4.44
CA GLU A 50 -10.29 0.36 3.54
C GLU A 50 -9.16 -0.50 2.94
N LEU A 51 -8.09 0.13 2.44
CA LEU A 51 -6.91 -0.58 1.94
C LEU A 51 -6.30 -1.47 3.03
N VAL A 52 -6.12 -0.94 4.25
CA VAL A 52 -5.55 -1.72 5.37
C VAL A 52 -6.49 -2.86 5.78
N ALA A 53 -7.80 -2.65 5.75
CA ALA A 53 -8.78 -3.68 6.04
C ALA A 53 -8.71 -4.83 5.03
N ARG A 54 -8.70 -4.52 3.72
CA ARG A 54 -8.52 -5.51 2.65
C ARG A 54 -7.22 -6.30 2.80
N LEU A 55 -6.10 -5.61 3.03
CA LEU A 55 -4.81 -6.26 3.26
C LEU A 55 -4.83 -7.21 4.48
N ARG A 56 -5.52 -6.85 5.57
CA ARG A 56 -5.63 -7.72 6.75
C ARG A 56 -6.46 -8.98 6.51
N LEU A 57 -7.40 -8.94 5.56
CA LEU A 57 -8.16 -10.11 5.12
C LEU A 57 -7.32 -11.02 4.21
N GLY A 58 -6.53 -10.44 3.30
CA GLY A 58 -5.72 -11.19 2.33
C GLY A 58 -4.37 -11.69 2.85
N PHE A 59 -3.79 -11.07 3.88
CA PHE A 59 -2.40 -11.32 4.29
C PHE A 59 -2.24 -11.67 5.77
N ALA A 60 -1.24 -12.48 6.07
CA ALA A 60 -0.92 -12.90 7.44
C ALA A 60 -0.44 -11.75 8.34
N LYS A 61 0.32 -10.80 7.78
CA LYS A 61 0.85 -9.65 8.52
C LYS A 61 0.76 -8.38 7.67
N VAL A 62 0.33 -7.28 8.28
CA VAL A 62 0.27 -5.95 7.66
C VAL A 62 0.90 -4.93 8.62
N GLN A 63 1.86 -4.14 8.12
CA GLN A 63 2.57 -3.14 8.92
C GLN A 63 2.93 -1.90 8.11
N HIS A 64 2.94 -0.74 8.76
CA HIS A 64 3.51 0.47 8.18
C HIS A 64 5.03 0.46 8.36
N VAL A 65 5.76 0.83 7.31
CA VAL A 65 7.23 0.84 7.28
C VAL A 65 7.71 2.21 6.81
N LYS A 66 8.55 2.87 7.60
CA LYS A 66 9.32 4.03 7.15
C LYS A 66 10.78 3.58 6.99
N PRO A 67 11.33 3.55 5.75
CA PRO A 67 12.70 3.14 5.52
C PRO A 67 13.70 4.04 6.26
N LYS A 68 14.80 3.46 6.76
CA LYS A 68 15.89 4.24 7.39
C LYS A 68 16.54 5.25 6.45
N ALA A 69 16.50 4.96 5.14
CA ALA A 69 17.03 5.84 4.10
C ALA A 69 16.08 6.99 3.71
N SER A 70 14.81 6.95 4.16
CA SER A 70 13.86 8.04 3.92
C SER A 70 14.22 9.24 4.80
N ARG A 71 14.21 10.44 4.22
CA ARG A 71 14.41 11.68 4.98
C ARG A 71 13.35 11.82 6.07
N ALA A 72 13.73 12.40 7.21
CA ALA A 72 12.82 12.55 8.35
C ALA A 72 11.57 13.35 7.98
N ASP A 73 11.74 14.40 7.17
CA ASP A 73 10.72 15.30 6.64
C ASP A 73 9.97 14.76 5.41
N SER A 74 10.33 13.58 4.89
CA SER A 74 9.54 12.95 3.82
C SER A 74 8.19 12.48 4.37
N ALA A 75 7.15 12.85 3.64
CA ALA A 75 5.79 12.36 3.86
C ALA A 75 5.61 10.90 3.41
N GLU A 76 6.64 10.22 2.90
CA GLU A 76 6.47 8.86 2.37
C GLU A 76 6.57 7.82 3.48
N VAL A 77 5.53 6.99 3.55
CA VAL A 77 5.45 5.78 4.38
C VAL A 77 5.07 4.63 3.45
N TYR A 78 5.38 3.40 3.83
CA TYR A 78 4.98 2.22 3.08
C TYR A 78 4.01 1.38 3.90
N VAL A 79 3.08 0.70 3.24
CA VAL A 79 2.34 -0.42 3.83
C VAL A 79 2.92 -1.72 3.27
N LEU A 80 3.38 -2.59 4.15
CA LEU A 80 3.93 -3.91 3.83
C LEU A 80 2.95 -4.97 4.33
N ALA A 81 2.44 -5.78 3.40
CA ALA A 81 1.63 -6.94 3.68
C ALA A 81 2.36 -8.22 3.22
N THR A 82 2.46 -9.22 4.08
CA THR A 82 3.22 -10.46 3.82
C THR A 82 2.42 -11.69 4.18
N GLY A 83 2.67 -12.79 3.46
CA GLY A 83 1.98 -14.05 3.68
C GLY A 83 0.58 -13.99 3.08
N PHE A 84 0.49 -13.70 1.78
CA PHE A 84 -0.77 -13.73 1.04
C PHE A 84 -1.45 -15.10 1.24
N ARG A 85 -2.71 -15.09 1.66
CA ARG A 85 -3.46 -16.31 1.97
C ARG A 85 -3.93 -17.05 0.71
N GLY A 86 -3.99 -16.35 -0.43
CA GLY A 86 -4.64 -16.85 -1.65
C GLY A 86 -6.16 -16.76 -1.54
N SER A 87 -6.84 -16.64 -2.67
CA SER A 87 -8.28 -16.80 -2.73
C SER A 87 -8.64 -18.26 -2.47
N PRO A 88 -9.68 -18.58 -1.68
CA PRO A 88 -10.25 -19.92 -1.70
C PRO A 88 -10.69 -20.19 -3.15
N GLN A 89 -10.10 -21.20 -3.78
CA GLN A 89 -10.62 -21.74 -5.04
C GLN A 89 -12.00 -22.36 -4.81
#